data_AF-A0A965T7Q3-F1
#
_entry.id   AF-A0A965T7Q3-F1
#
_cell.length_a   1.000
_cell.length_b   1.000
_cell.length_c   1.000
_cell.angle_alpha   90.00
_cell.angle_beta   90.00
_cell.angle_gamma   90.00
#
_symmetry.space_group_name_H-M   'P 1'
#
loop_
_entity.id
_entity.type
_entity.pdbx_description
1 polymer ?
#
loop_
_entity_poly.entity_id
_entity_poly.type
_entity_poly.pdbx_seq_one_letter_code
_entity_poly.pdbx_strand_id
1 'polypeptide(L)'
;PIELPEKFVETLVDQKVEEFKAMLKQQHLEFEKYLEYVGENEEGMRAHYRDESIKKEKVRMLLSEIIKAESINLTPEEIDAELLKSAEKVNKTVEEYKAEMKSGEYDYIANSLMSDRIMDYLIENNNLI
;
A
#
# COMPACT_ATOMS: atom_id res chain seq x y z
N PRO A 1 -21.34 -0.72 -8.05
CA PRO A 1 -19.88 -0.88 -8.13
C PRO A 1 -19.19 0.44 -7.81
N ILE A 2 -18.06 0.42 -7.11
CA ILE A 2 -17.28 1.64 -6.86
C ILE A 2 -16.66 2.08 -8.21
N GLU A 3 -17.03 3.27 -8.67
CA GLU A 3 -16.52 3.86 -9.91
C GLU A 3 -15.44 4.88 -9.61
N LEU A 4 -14.31 4.77 -10.31
CA LEU A 4 -13.18 5.68 -10.16
C LEU A 4 -13.27 6.78 -11.22
N PRO A 5 -13.09 8.05 -10.84
CA PRO A 5 -13.00 9.13 -11.82
C PRO A 5 -11.86 8.90 -12.81
N GLU A 6 -12.13 9.07 -14.09
CA GLU A 6 -11.15 8.84 -15.17
C GLU A 6 -9.84 9.62 -14.96
N LYS A 7 -9.94 10.90 -14.60
CA LYS A 7 -8.76 11.75 -14.31
C LYS A 7 -7.91 11.25 -13.14
N PHE A 8 -8.55 10.58 -12.17
CA PHE A 8 -7.83 9.99 -11.05
C PHE A 8 -7.07 8.75 -11.50
N VAL A 9 -7.70 7.89 -12.33
CA VAL A 9 -7.04 6.73 -12.92
C VAL A 9 -5.83 7.15 -13.76
N GLU A 10 -5.96 8.15 -14.63
CA GLU A 10 -4.83 8.65 -15.43
C GLU A 10 -3.68 9.15 -14.54
N THR A 11 -3.99 9.89 -13.48
CA THR A 11 -2.96 10.32 -12.50
C THR A 11 -2.21 9.13 -11.88
N LEU A 12 -2.92 8.06 -11.51
CA LEU A 12 -2.31 6.85 -10.96
C LEU A 12 -1.40 6.15 -11.98
N VAL A 13 -1.85 6.07 -13.24
CA VAL A 13 -1.06 5.48 -14.33
C VAL A 13 0.19 6.30 -14.58
N ASP A 14 0.07 7.64 -14.65
CA ASP A 14 1.21 8.53 -14.83
C ASP A 14 2.24 8.34 -13.71
N GLN A 15 1.79 8.27 -12.45
CA GLN A 15 2.67 7.99 -11.32
C GLN A 15 3.41 6.66 -11.47
N LYS A 16 2.71 5.59 -11.89
CA LYS A 16 3.31 4.27 -12.11
C LYS A 16 4.35 4.27 -13.21
N VAL A 17 4.06 4.94 -14.31
CA VAL A 17 4.99 5.11 -15.44
C VAL A 17 6.24 5.87 -14.99
N GLU A 18 6.08 6.97 -14.25
CA GLU A 18 7.21 7.78 -13.77
C GLU A 18 8.05 7.06 -12.70
N GLU A 19 7.41 6.30 -11.80
CA GLU A 19 8.10 5.40 -10.87
C GLU A 19 8.96 4.37 -11.61
N PHE A 20 8.41 3.77 -12.67
CA PHE A 20 9.12 2.80 -13.49
C PHE A 20 10.29 3.41 -14.26
N LYS A 21 10.10 4.59 -14.87
CA LYS A 21 11.17 5.36 -15.51
C LYS A 21 12.29 5.70 -14.52
N ALA A 22 11.93 6.13 -13.31
CA ALA A 22 12.91 6.41 -12.26
C ALA A 22 13.71 5.17 -11.86
N MET A 23 13.06 4.00 -11.75
CA MET A 23 13.72 2.73 -11.47
C MET A 23 14.69 2.31 -12.58
N LEU A 24 14.32 2.47 -13.86
CA LEU A 24 15.19 2.19 -14.99
C LEU A 24 16.41 3.12 -15.01
N LYS A 25 16.20 4.41 -14.76
CA LYS A 25 17.28 5.40 -14.69
C LYS A 25 18.30 5.07 -13.61
N GLN A 26 17.87 4.55 -12.45
CA GLN A 26 18.79 4.08 -11.40
C GLN A 26 19.67 2.91 -11.87
N GLN A 27 19.18 2.10 -12.80
CA GLN A 27 19.92 1.00 -13.43
C GLN A 27 20.67 1.44 -14.71
N HIS A 28 20.74 2.75 -14.97
CA HIS A 28 21.34 3.32 -16.18
C HIS A 28 20.70 2.82 -17.49
N LEU A 29 19.42 2.48 -17.44
CA LEU A 29 18.60 2.10 -18.60
C LEU A 29 17.69 3.26 -19.00
N GLU A 30 17.59 3.52 -20.30
CA GLU A 30 16.61 4.46 -20.86
C GLU A 30 15.29 3.74 -21.12
N PHE A 31 14.17 4.43 -20.87
CA PHE A 31 12.83 3.85 -20.92
C PHE A 31 12.47 3.31 -22.31
N GLU A 32 12.75 4.09 -23.35
CA GLU A 32 12.45 3.74 -24.73
C GLU A 32 13.23 2.49 -25.16
N LYS A 33 14.50 2.40 -24.77
CA LYS A 33 15.35 1.23 -25.06
C LYS A 33 14.87 -0.02 -24.32
N TYR A 34 14.37 0.14 -23.09
CA TYR A 34 13.78 -0.97 -22.35
C TYR A 34 12.56 -1.53 -23.10
N LEU A 35 11.63 -0.66 -23.50
CA LEU A 35 10.44 -1.05 -24.25
C LEU A 35 10.79 -1.76 -25.55
N GLU A 36 11.75 -1.22 -26.32
CA GLU A 36 12.27 -1.88 -27.53
C GLU A 36 12.82 -3.27 -27.24
N TYR A 37 13.60 -3.42 -26.17
CA TYR A 37 14.22 -4.69 -25.79
C TYR A 37 13.19 -5.77 -25.43
N VAL A 38 12.11 -5.40 -24.74
CA VAL A 38 11.04 -6.34 -24.36
C VAL A 38 9.95 -6.48 -25.44
N GLY A 39 10.03 -5.71 -26.53
CA GLY A 39 9.04 -5.73 -27.61
C GLY A 39 7.69 -5.14 -27.22
N GLU A 40 7.68 -4.18 -26.30
CA GLU A 40 6.48 -3.50 -25.79
C GLU A 40 6.46 -2.03 -26.23
N ASN A 41 5.34 -1.34 -26.05
CA ASN A 41 5.21 0.09 -26.24
C ASN A 41 4.58 0.76 -25.00
N GLU A 42 4.69 2.08 -24.92
CA GLU A 42 4.20 2.82 -23.75
C GLU A 42 2.68 2.67 -23.56
N GLU A 43 1.90 2.61 -24.65
CA GLU A 43 0.44 2.44 -24.58
C GLU A 43 0.04 1.12 -23.92
N GLY A 44 0.68 0.01 -24.30
CA GLY A 44 0.45 -1.32 -23.73
C GLY A 44 0.80 -1.36 -22.24
N MET A 45 1.96 -0.81 -21.88
CA MET A 45 2.39 -0.71 -20.49
C MET A 45 1.42 0.14 -19.65
N ARG A 46 0.98 1.29 -20.18
CA ARG A 46 -0.02 2.15 -19.52
C ARG A 46 -1.35 1.44 -19.34
N ALA A 47 -1.82 0.68 -20.34
CA ALA A 47 -3.04 -0.11 -20.24
C ALA A 47 -2.92 -1.17 -19.12
N HIS A 48 -1.76 -1.83 -19.00
CA HIS A 48 -1.52 -2.76 -17.90
C HIS A 48 -1.56 -2.08 -16.52
N TYR A 49 -0.86 -0.96 -16.35
CA TYR A 49 -0.89 -0.20 -15.09
C TYR A 49 -2.27 0.37 -14.76
N ARG A 50 -3.06 0.71 -15.78
CA ARG A 50 -4.44 1.15 -15.61
C ARG A 50 -5.29 0.07 -14.97
N ASP A 51 -5.28 -1.13 -15.53
CA ASP A 51 -6.05 -2.27 -15.02
C ASP A 51 -5.63 -2.64 -13.59
N GLU A 52 -4.32 -2.69 -13.33
CA GLU A 52 -3.78 -2.96 -12.01
C GLU A 52 -4.20 -1.87 -10.99
N SER A 53 -4.05 -0.59 -11.35
CA SER A 53 -4.37 0.54 -10.48
C SER A 53 -5.85 0.59 -10.15
N ILE A 54 -6.74 0.39 -11.13
CA ILE A 54 -8.19 0.33 -10.92
C ILE A 54 -8.54 -0.80 -9.95
N LYS A 55 -7.98 -1.99 -10.15
CA LYS A 55 -8.26 -3.16 -9.29
C LYS A 55 -7.79 -2.91 -7.87
N LYS A 56 -6.55 -2.46 -7.69
CA LYS A 56 -5.96 -2.17 -6.37
C LYS A 56 -6.74 -1.10 -5.63
N GLU A 57 -7.12 -0.04 -6.33
CA GLU A 57 -7.86 1.07 -5.77
C GLU A 57 -9.27 0.66 -5.34
N LYS A 58 -9.99 -0.11 -6.16
CA LYS A 58 -11.31 -0.66 -5.80
C LYS A 58 -11.23 -1.55 -4.56
N VAL A 59 -10.20 -2.39 -4.45
CA VAL A 59 -9.98 -3.20 -3.24
C VAL A 59 -9.76 -2.30 -2.03
N ARG A 60 -8.89 -1.28 -2.15
CA ARG A 60 -8.65 -0.33 -1.04
C ARG A 60 -9.94 0.37 -0.60
N MET A 61 -10.74 0.84 -1.54
CA MET A 61 -12.01 1.49 -1.22
C MET A 61 -13.00 0.52 -0.57
N LEU A 62 -13.09 -0.72 -1.07
CA LEU A 62 -13.92 -1.75 -0.45
C LEU A 62 -13.49 -2.04 1.00
N LEU A 63 -12.19 -2.22 1.25
CA LEU A 63 -11.66 -2.40 2.61
C LEU A 63 -11.98 -1.19 3.49
N SER A 64 -11.83 0.04 2.97
CA SER A 64 -12.18 1.26 3.71
C SER A 64 -13.66 1.32 4.10
N GLU A 65 -14.55 0.87 3.23
CA GLU A 65 -15.98 0.82 3.55
C GLU A 65 -16.29 -0.27 4.59
N ILE A 66 -15.62 -1.42 4.55
CA ILE A 66 -15.75 -2.47 5.58
C ILE A 66 -15.29 -1.94 6.94
N ILE A 67 -14.12 -1.30 7.00
CA ILE A 67 -13.59 -0.66 8.22
C ILE A 67 -14.64 0.24 8.86
N LYS A 68 -15.27 1.11 8.06
CA LYS A 68 -16.28 2.06 8.53
C LYS A 68 -17.57 1.35 8.95
N ALA A 69 -18.08 0.43 8.12
CA ALA A 69 -19.34 -0.26 8.36
C ALA A 69 -19.29 -1.10 9.64
N GLU A 70 -18.18 -1.79 9.85
CA GLU A 70 -17.96 -2.72 10.97
C GLU A 70 -17.29 -2.04 12.17
N SER A 71 -17.04 -0.72 12.07
CA SER A 71 -16.40 0.08 13.12
C SER A 71 -15.06 -0.50 13.60
N ILE A 72 -14.31 -1.09 12.69
CA ILE A 72 -12.98 -1.66 12.96
C ILE A 72 -12.04 -0.49 13.22
N ASN A 73 -11.51 -0.38 14.42
CA ASN A 73 -10.58 0.68 14.81
C ASN A 73 -9.48 0.09 15.68
N LEU A 74 -8.29 0.68 15.64
CA LEU A 74 -7.20 0.38 16.59
C LEU A 74 -7.33 1.25 17.82
N THR A 75 -7.09 0.68 19.00
CA THR A 75 -6.94 1.48 20.22
C THR A 75 -5.47 1.92 20.39
N PRO A 76 -5.20 3.04 21.09
CA PRO A 76 -3.84 3.47 21.38
C PRO A 76 -3.00 2.38 22.07
N GLU A 77 -3.61 1.59 22.94
CA GLU A 77 -2.95 0.51 23.69
C GLU A 77 -2.47 -0.61 22.78
N GLU A 78 -3.20 -0.92 21.72
CA GLU A 78 -2.83 -1.95 20.75
C GLU A 78 -1.63 -1.52 19.90
N ILE A 79 -1.60 -0.24 19.53
CA ILE A 79 -0.46 0.35 18.81
C ILE A 79 0.76 0.40 19.74
N ASP A 80 0.59 0.81 20.99
CA ASP A 80 1.67 0.85 21.98
C ASP A 80 2.23 -0.55 22.27
N ALA A 81 1.38 -1.58 22.32
CA ALA A 81 1.81 -2.97 22.46
C ALA A 81 2.66 -3.43 21.27
N GLU A 82 2.29 -3.04 20.04
CA GLU A 82 3.08 -3.39 18.85
C GLU A 82 4.40 -2.62 18.78
N LEU A 83 4.41 -1.36 19.24
CA LEU A 83 5.63 -0.58 19.42
C LEU A 83 6.56 -1.19 20.47
N LEU A 84 6.02 -1.73 21.56
CA LEU A 84 6.79 -2.47 22.58
C LEU A 84 7.47 -3.69 21.98
N LYS A 85 6.74 -4.55 21.27
CA LYS A 85 7.33 -5.71 20.58
C LYS A 85 8.41 -5.30 19.58
N SER A 86 8.20 -4.18 18.88
CA SER A 86 9.16 -3.66 17.90
C SER A 86 10.43 -3.15 18.57
N ALA A 87 10.30 -2.45 19.71
CA ALA A 87 11.41 -1.98 20.52
C ALA A 87 12.21 -3.13 21.14
N GLU A 88 11.54 -4.18 21.63
CA GLU A 88 12.17 -5.39 22.17
C GLU A 88 13.05 -6.10 21.13
N LYS A 89 12.60 -6.19 19.87
CA LYS A 89 13.39 -6.80 18.78
C LYS A 89 14.74 -6.11 18.54
N VAL A 90 14.82 -4.82 18.85
CA VAL A 90 16.05 -4.02 18.71
C VAL A 90 16.72 -3.73 20.06
N ASN A 91 16.29 -4.40 21.14
CA ASN A 91 16.78 -4.22 22.51
C ASN A 91 16.73 -2.76 23.00
N LYS A 92 15.66 -2.04 22.66
CA LYS A 92 15.42 -0.66 23.11
C LYS A 92 14.15 -0.59 23.95
N THR A 93 14.06 0.47 24.76
CA THR A 93 12.78 0.83 25.38
C THR A 93 11.82 1.43 24.35
N VAL A 94 10.51 1.40 24.62
CA VAL A 94 9.50 2.04 23.74
C VAL A 94 9.78 3.53 23.57
N GLU A 95 10.24 4.19 24.63
CA GLU A 95 10.53 5.63 24.62
C GLU A 95 11.71 5.95 23.68
N GLU A 96 12.81 5.18 23.79
CA GLU A 96 13.96 5.31 22.87
C GLU A 96 13.57 4.97 21.44
N TYR A 97 12.77 3.91 21.25
CA TYR A 97 12.29 3.52 19.93
C TYR A 97 11.47 4.66 19.31
N LYS A 98 10.46 5.18 20.03
CA LYS A 98 9.63 6.33 19.59
C LYS A 98 10.45 7.58 19.30
N ALA A 99 11.48 7.87 20.10
CA ALA A 99 12.34 9.04 19.90
C ALA A 99 13.18 8.96 18.62
N GLU A 100 13.52 7.74 18.18
CA GLU A 100 14.28 7.51 16.95
C GLU A 100 13.40 7.30 15.72
N MET A 101 12.08 7.19 15.89
CA MET A 101 11.15 6.95 14.79
C MET A 101 11.23 8.07 13.76
N LYS A 102 11.40 7.68 12.50
CA LYS A 102 11.33 8.64 11.40
C LYS A 102 9.89 9.02 11.12
N SER A 103 9.71 10.20 10.51
CA SER A 103 8.40 10.64 10.03
C SER A 103 7.74 9.56 9.17
N GLY A 104 6.54 9.13 9.56
CA GLY A 104 5.77 8.08 8.88
C GLY A 104 5.96 6.65 9.41
N GLU A 105 6.96 6.36 10.26
CA GLU A 105 7.13 5.01 10.82
C GLU A 105 5.99 4.62 11.76
N TYR A 106 5.42 5.59 12.49
CA TYR A 106 4.27 5.34 13.37
C TYR A 106 3.03 4.97 12.55
N ASP A 107 2.73 5.76 11.52
CA ASP A 107 1.61 5.50 10.63
C ASP A 107 1.80 4.16 9.90
N TYR A 108 3.02 3.79 9.54
CA TYR A 108 3.30 2.48 8.95
C TYR A 108 2.92 1.33 9.89
N ILE A 109 3.31 1.40 11.16
CA ILE A 109 3.00 0.38 12.17
C ILE A 109 1.48 0.31 12.39
N ALA A 110 0.83 1.46 12.57
CA ALA A 110 -0.63 1.53 12.73
C ALA A 110 -1.35 0.95 11.50
N ASN A 111 -0.94 1.31 10.29
CA ASN A 111 -1.54 0.79 9.05
C ASN A 111 -1.32 -0.73 8.89
N SER A 112 -0.16 -1.25 9.29
CA SER A 112 0.12 -2.69 9.28
C SER A 112 -0.83 -3.42 10.23
N LEU A 113 -0.92 -2.96 11.48
CA LEU A 113 -1.80 -3.56 12.50
C LEU A 113 -3.27 -3.51 12.07
N MET A 114 -3.69 -2.42 11.43
CA MET A 114 -5.04 -2.28 10.89
C MET A 114 -5.29 -3.26 9.74
N SER A 115 -4.30 -3.46 8.87
CA SER A 115 -4.38 -4.43 7.78
C SER A 115 -4.55 -5.85 8.30
N ASP A 116 -3.77 -6.22 9.32
CA ASP A 116 -3.88 -7.54 9.98
C ASP A 116 -5.26 -7.73 10.61
N ARG A 117 -5.76 -6.73 11.35
CA ARG A 117 -7.10 -6.77 11.95
C ARG A 117 -8.22 -6.96 10.94
N ILE A 118 -8.16 -6.22 9.82
CA ILE A 118 -9.16 -6.37 8.76
C ILE A 118 -9.07 -7.75 8.14
N MET A 119 -7.86 -8.28 7.95
CA MET A 119 -7.68 -9.63 7.41
C MET A 119 -8.26 -10.69 8.35
N ASP A 120 -7.99 -10.59 9.65
CA ASP A 120 -8.55 -11.49 10.67
C ASP A 120 -10.08 -11.40 10.67
N TYR A 121 -10.64 -10.19 10.68
CA TYR A 121 -12.08 -9.99 10.58
C TYR A 121 -12.66 -10.64 9.32
N LEU A 122 -12.02 -10.45 8.16
CA LEU A 122 -12.46 -11.04 6.91
C LEU A 122 -12.42 -12.57 6.96
N ILE A 123 -11.38 -13.17 7.56
CA ILE A 123 -11.27 -14.62 7.71
C ILE A 123 -12.36 -15.16 8.63
N GLU A 124 -12.59 -14.52 9.79
CA GLU A 124 -13.60 -14.93 10.77
C GLU A 124 -15.03 -14.82 10.24
N ASN A 125 -15.30 -13.83 9.39
CA ASN A 125 -16.63 -13.57 8.84
C ASN A 125 -16.83 -14.17 7.44
N ASN A 126 -15.81 -14.80 6.87
CA ASN A 126 -15.94 -15.49 5.59
C ASN A 126 -16.57 -16.87 5.82
N ASN A 127 -17.87 -16.99 5.54
CA ASN A 127 -18.63 -18.26 5.52
C ASN A 127 -18.21 -19.21 4.38
N LEU A 128 -16.99 -19.09 3.84
CA LEU A 128 -16.42 -19.97 2.82
C LEU A 128 -15.32 -20.84 3.43
N ILE A 129 -15.67 -21.63 4.44
CA ILE A 129 -15.12 -22.99 4.71
C ILE A 129 -16.29 -23.85 5.21
#